data_AF-A0A356KFL4-F1
#
_entry.id   AF-A0A356KFL4-F1
#
_cell.length_a   1.000
_cell.length_b   1.000
_cell.length_c   1.000
_cell.angle_alpha   90.00
_cell.angle_beta   90.00
_cell.angle_gamma   90.00
#
_symmetry.space_group_name_H-M   'P 1'
#
loop_
_entity.id
_entity.type
_entity.pdbx_description
1 polymer ?
#
loop_
_entity_poly.entity_id
_entity_poly.type
_entity_poly.pdbx_seq_one_letter_code
_entity_poly.pdbx_strand_id
1 'polypeptide(L)'
;AAFEAAVKKLNVVTPDKLYQLNCASCHSVDGTVMVGPSFKGIWESKRQVFDPANGETKTITADEAYLRESILQAGKLLSREGKEFDNQMAAQGFENKLKPADVDMLIEFLKDPEGWVAGKYAEPEKK
;
A
#
# COMPACT_ATOMS: atom_id res chain seq x y z
N ALA A 1 18.14 -27.40 -1.95
CA ALA A 1 18.73 -27.37 -3.31
C ALA A 1 17.69 -27.25 -4.44
N ALA A 2 16.97 -28.32 -4.84
CA ALA A 2 16.01 -28.24 -5.97
C ALA A 2 14.72 -27.45 -5.64
N PHE A 3 14.21 -27.58 -4.42
CA PHE A 3 13.04 -26.82 -3.95
C PHE A 3 13.33 -25.32 -3.85
N GLU A 4 14.46 -24.93 -3.28
CA GLU A 4 14.88 -23.51 -3.21
C GLU A 4 15.14 -22.90 -4.59
N ALA A 5 15.74 -23.66 -5.51
CA ALA A 5 15.91 -23.21 -6.89
C ALA A 5 14.57 -23.07 -7.63
N ALA A 6 13.56 -23.90 -7.29
CA ALA A 6 12.21 -23.80 -7.83
C ALA A 6 11.45 -22.59 -7.25
N VAL A 7 11.56 -22.33 -5.94
CA VAL A 7 10.99 -21.14 -5.28
C VAL A 7 11.62 -19.86 -5.83
N LYS A 8 12.94 -19.84 -6.04
CA LYS A 8 13.65 -18.72 -6.67
C LYS A 8 13.26 -18.51 -8.15
N LYS A 9 12.94 -19.59 -8.88
CA LYS A 9 12.41 -19.54 -10.25
C LYS A 9 10.95 -19.09 -10.34
N LEU A 10 10.17 -19.27 -9.27
CA LEU A 10 8.76 -18.87 -9.20
C LEU A 10 8.56 -17.37 -8.99
N ASN A 11 9.64 -16.60 -8.76
CA ASN A 11 9.60 -15.17 -8.51
C ASN A 11 8.57 -14.82 -7.42
N VAL A 12 8.61 -15.55 -6.31
CA VAL A 12 7.75 -15.30 -5.14
C VAL A 12 8.12 -13.92 -4.60
N VAL A 13 7.28 -12.93 -4.89
CA VAL A 13 7.44 -11.57 -4.37
C VAL A 13 6.67 -11.50 -3.05
N THR A 14 7.34 -11.08 -1.98
CA THR A 14 6.71 -10.90 -0.68
C THR A 14 5.95 -9.55 -0.61
N PRO A 15 4.97 -9.40 0.30
CA PRO A 15 4.26 -8.14 0.49
C PRO A 15 5.17 -6.92 0.72
N ASP A 16 6.20 -7.06 1.56
CA ASP A 16 7.20 -6.00 1.79
C ASP A 16 7.96 -5.66 0.51
N LYS A 17 8.31 -6.65 -0.31
CA LYS A 17 9.03 -6.42 -1.56
C LYS A 17 8.16 -5.70 -2.59
N LEU A 18 6.87 -6.02 -2.67
CA LEU A 18 5.93 -5.28 -3.53
C LEU A 18 5.79 -3.82 -3.10
N TYR A 19 5.69 -3.56 -1.79
CA TYR A 19 5.67 -2.20 -1.25
C TYR A 19 6.96 -1.43 -1.61
N GLN A 20 8.13 -2.05 -1.44
CA GLN A 20 9.41 -1.41 -1.76
C GLN A 20 9.53 -1.03 -3.24
N LEU A 21 9.01 -1.87 -4.14
CA LEU A 21 9.11 -1.64 -5.58
C LEU A 21 8.13 -0.58 -6.10
N ASN A 22 6.96 -0.45 -5.47
CA ASN A 22 5.85 0.31 -6.04
C ASN A 22 5.41 1.52 -5.21
N CYS A 23 5.65 1.52 -3.89
CA CYS A 23 4.98 2.43 -2.96
C CYS A 23 5.97 3.25 -2.12
N ALA A 24 7.09 2.65 -1.71
CA ALA A 24 8.01 3.22 -0.72
C ALA A 24 8.65 4.57 -1.10
N SER A 25 8.70 4.90 -2.40
CA SER A 25 9.19 6.19 -2.87
C SER A 25 8.27 7.37 -2.51
N CYS A 26 6.98 7.10 -2.29
CA CYS A 26 5.97 8.11 -2.05
C CYS A 26 5.29 7.97 -0.69
N HIS A 27 5.19 6.75 -0.16
CA HIS A 27 4.52 6.44 1.09
C HIS A 27 5.52 5.87 2.09
N SER A 28 5.51 6.37 3.31
CA SER A 28 6.32 5.87 4.41
C SER A 28 5.52 4.90 5.28
N VAL A 29 6.18 4.22 6.21
CA VAL A 29 5.53 3.41 7.25
C VAL A 29 5.81 3.92 8.68
N ASP A 30 6.60 4.98 8.83
CA ASP A 30 7.06 5.47 10.13
C ASP A 30 6.23 6.65 10.67
N GLY A 31 5.32 7.19 9.85
CA GLY A 31 4.50 8.36 10.13
C GLY A 31 4.94 9.61 9.36
N THR A 32 6.09 9.58 8.69
CA THR A 32 6.62 10.72 7.93
C THR A 32 5.76 10.99 6.70
N VAL A 33 5.24 12.20 6.57
CA VAL A 33 4.49 12.62 5.37
C VAL A 33 5.47 12.98 4.26
N MET A 34 5.33 12.35 3.08
CA MET A 34 6.21 12.55 1.92
C MET A 34 5.44 13.10 0.72
N VAL A 35 5.60 12.49 -0.46
CA VAL A 35 4.76 12.76 -1.64
C VAL A 35 3.33 12.29 -1.38
N GLY A 36 3.15 11.15 -0.73
CA GLY A 36 1.87 10.64 -0.25
C GLY A 36 1.80 10.57 1.28
N PRO A 37 0.63 10.24 1.84
CA PRO A 37 0.45 10.01 3.28
C PRO A 37 1.23 8.78 3.75
N SER A 38 1.56 8.74 5.04
CA SER A 38 2.14 7.55 5.65
C SER A 38 1.10 6.42 5.73
N PHE A 39 1.56 5.18 5.57
CA PHE A 39 0.78 3.97 5.81
C PHE A 39 0.80 3.53 7.28
N LYS A 40 1.54 4.22 8.15
CA LYS A 40 1.59 3.90 9.59
C LYS A 40 0.18 3.75 10.18
N GLY A 41 -0.11 2.58 10.72
CA GLY A 41 -1.42 2.25 11.31
C GLY A 41 -2.61 2.55 10.40
N ILE A 42 -2.49 2.32 9.09
CA ILE A 42 -3.56 2.62 8.13
C ILE A 42 -4.76 1.68 8.26
N TRP A 43 -4.54 0.42 8.57
CA TRP A 43 -5.60 -0.58 8.66
C TRP A 43 -6.67 -0.23 9.69
N GLU A 44 -7.94 -0.25 9.26
CA GLU A 44 -9.13 0.02 10.10
C GLU A 44 -9.14 1.40 10.79
N SER A 45 -8.21 2.29 10.41
CA SER A 45 -8.10 3.63 10.96
C SER A 45 -9.16 4.57 10.34
N LYS A 46 -9.53 5.62 11.08
CA LYS A 46 -10.36 6.70 10.53
C LYS A 46 -9.48 7.63 9.69
N ARG A 47 -9.94 7.97 8.49
CA ARG A 47 -9.21 8.82 7.54
C ARG A 47 -10.10 9.91 6.99
N GLN A 48 -9.60 11.14 6.94
CA GLN A 48 -10.22 12.21 6.18
C GLN A 48 -9.81 12.09 4.71
N VAL A 49 -10.82 12.12 3.83
CA VAL A 49 -10.63 12.03 2.39
C VAL A 49 -11.45 13.11 1.68
N PHE A 50 -10.89 13.64 0.61
CA PHE A 50 -11.53 14.56 -0.30
C PHE A 50 -11.97 13.82 -1.56
N ASP A 51 -13.20 14.05 -1.99
CA ASP A 51 -13.79 13.47 -3.19
C ASP A 51 -13.81 14.54 -4.29
N PRO A 52 -12.92 14.45 -5.30
CA PRO A 52 -12.86 15.46 -6.36
C PRO A 52 -14.11 15.52 -7.24
N ALA A 53 -14.95 14.48 -7.24
CA ALA A 53 -16.14 14.44 -8.09
C ALA A 53 -17.26 15.34 -7.57
N ASN A 54 -17.33 15.55 -6.26
CA ASN A 54 -18.34 16.42 -5.62
C ASN A 54 -17.73 17.61 -4.86
N GLY A 55 -16.41 17.62 -4.63
CA GLY A 55 -15.72 18.70 -3.91
C GLY A 55 -15.86 18.63 -2.38
N GLU A 56 -16.26 17.50 -1.83
CA GLU A 56 -16.52 17.35 -0.38
C GLU A 56 -15.40 16.59 0.33
N THR A 57 -15.22 16.89 1.62
CA THR A 57 -14.37 16.10 2.52
C THR A 57 -15.24 15.28 3.46
N LYS A 58 -14.90 14.01 3.64
CA LYS A 58 -15.60 13.07 4.52
C LYS A 58 -14.62 12.23 5.32
N THR A 59 -15.10 11.64 6.42
CA THR A 59 -14.35 10.65 7.19
C THR A 59 -14.79 9.24 6.77
N ILE A 60 -13.82 8.39 6.46
CA ILE A 60 -14.02 6.97 6.12
C ILE A 60 -13.22 6.07 7.05
N THR A 61 -13.52 4.77 7.06
CA THR A 61 -12.63 3.74 7.63
C THR A 61 -11.72 3.23 6.52
N ALA A 62 -10.42 3.13 6.78
CA ALA A 62 -9.47 2.53 5.84
C ALA A 62 -9.51 1.00 5.93
N ASP A 63 -10.66 0.45 5.53
CA ASP A 63 -10.91 -0.97 5.39
C ASP A 63 -10.35 -1.53 4.07
N GLU A 64 -10.47 -2.84 3.88
CA GLU A 64 -9.97 -3.51 2.67
C GLU A 64 -10.59 -2.97 1.38
N ALA A 65 -11.88 -2.60 1.39
CA ALA A 65 -12.55 -2.09 0.20
C ALA A 65 -11.99 -0.72 -0.20
N TYR A 66 -11.83 0.18 0.77
CA TYR A 66 -11.22 1.49 0.55
C TYR A 66 -9.76 1.37 0.08
N LEU A 67 -8.97 0.51 0.71
CA LEU A 67 -7.56 0.33 0.34
C LEU A 67 -7.42 -0.24 -1.07
N ARG A 68 -8.23 -1.24 -1.43
CA ARG A 68 -8.24 -1.82 -2.78
C ARG A 68 -8.67 -0.79 -3.81
N GLU A 69 -9.71 -0.02 -3.52
CA GLU A 69 -10.15 1.08 -4.38
C GLU A 69 -9.06 2.15 -4.54
N SER A 70 -8.38 2.53 -3.45
CA SER A 70 -7.33 3.55 -3.50
C SER A 70 -6.10 3.11 -4.31
N ILE A 71 -5.80 1.81 -4.34
CA ILE A 71 -4.72 1.24 -5.17
C ILE A 71 -5.12 1.22 -6.65
N LEU A 72 -6.32 0.74 -6.97
CA LEU A 72 -6.76 0.52 -8.35
C LEU A 72 -7.30 1.80 -9.01
N GLN A 73 -8.13 2.55 -8.28
CA GLN A 73 -8.78 3.78 -8.72
C GLN A 73 -8.18 4.99 -8.00
N ALA A 74 -6.85 5.08 -8.06
CA ALA A 74 -6.12 6.20 -7.46
C ALA A 74 -6.69 7.54 -7.94
N GLY A 75 -6.92 8.46 -7.00
CA GLY A 75 -7.49 9.77 -7.28
C GLY A 75 -8.99 9.90 -7.11
N LYS A 76 -9.72 8.79 -6.96
CA LYS A 76 -11.16 8.83 -6.63
C LYS A 76 -11.41 9.47 -5.26
N LEU A 77 -10.60 9.10 -4.26
CA LEU A 77 -10.60 9.71 -2.93
C LEU A 77 -9.18 10.08 -2.56
N LEU A 78 -8.91 11.36 -2.37
CA LEU A 78 -7.61 11.89 -1.99
C LEU A 78 -7.52 11.98 -0.48
N SER A 79 -6.50 11.36 0.12
CA SER A 79 -6.24 11.52 1.56
C SER A 79 -6.06 13.00 1.94
N ARG A 80 -6.49 13.36 3.14
CA ARG A 80 -6.21 14.66 3.80
C ARG A 80 -5.42 14.49 5.09
N GLU A 81 -4.82 13.32 5.27
CA GLU A 81 -4.09 12.96 6.48
C GLU A 81 -2.72 13.64 6.52
N GLY A 82 -2.54 14.56 7.45
CA GLY A 82 -1.30 15.31 7.65
C GLY A 82 -1.14 16.50 6.70
N LYS A 83 -1.67 16.44 5.46
CA LYS A 83 -1.75 17.58 4.53
C LYS A 83 -2.71 17.33 3.36
N GLU A 84 -2.84 18.33 2.50
CA GLU A 84 -3.41 18.17 1.16
C GLU A 84 -2.39 17.51 0.21
N PHE A 85 -2.86 16.52 -0.56
CA PHE A 85 -2.04 15.80 -1.54
C PHE A 85 -2.56 16.01 -2.95
N ASP A 86 -1.64 16.11 -3.89
CA ASP A 86 -1.93 16.11 -5.32
C ASP A 86 -2.26 14.70 -5.81
N ASN A 87 -3.01 14.61 -6.91
CA ASN A 87 -3.38 13.34 -7.52
C ASN A 87 -2.26 12.72 -8.38
N GLN A 88 -1.05 12.65 -7.84
CA GLN A 88 0.12 12.09 -8.55
C GLN A 88 0.04 10.56 -8.68
N MET A 89 -0.65 9.88 -7.76
CA MET A 89 -0.78 8.42 -7.79
C MET A 89 -1.61 7.93 -8.97
N ALA A 90 -2.64 8.68 -9.42
CA ALA A 90 -3.44 8.32 -10.59
C ALA A 90 -2.59 8.16 -11.86
N ALA A 91 -1.58 9.02 -12.05
CA ALA A 91 -0.68 8.95 -13.20
C ALA A 91 0.18 7.67 -13.23
N GLN A 92 0.27 6.93 -12.11
CA GLN A 92 1.00 5.67 -12.06
C GLN A 92 0.23 4.50 -12.68
N GLY A 93 -1.10 4.58 -12.82
CA GLY A 93 -1.91 3.58 -13.53
C GLY A 93 -1.82 2.17 -12.96
N PHE A 94 -1.84 2.02 -11.63
CA PHE A 94 -1.65 0.73 -10.96
C PHE A 94 -2.70 -0.33 -11.31
N GLU A 95 -3.92 0.08 -11.66
CA GLU A 95 -4.97 -0.80 -12.24
C GLU A 95 -4.49 -1.64 -13.42
N ASN A 96 -3.54 -1.12 -14.20
CA ASN A 96 -3.01 -1.79 -15.40
C ASN A 96 -1.63 -2.42 -15.17
N LYS A 97 -0.98 -2.13 -14.03
CA LYS A 97 0.38 -2.61 -13.71
C LYS A 97 0.40 -3.77 -12.73
N LEU A 98 -0.54 -3.81 -11.79
CA LEU A 98 -0.60 -4.82 -10.72
C LEU A 98 -1.54 -5.95 -11.11
N LYS A 99 -1.12 -7.19 -10.81
CA LYS A 99 -2.02 -8.34 -10.92
C LYS A 99 -2.94 -8.40 -9.70
N PRO A 100 -4.11 -9.06 -9.78
CA PRO A 100 -4.99 -9.22 -8.63
C PRO A 100 -4.29 -9.76 -7.38
N ALA A 101 -3.42 -10.76 -7.54
CA ALA A 101 -2.64 -11.32 -6.43
C ALA A 101 -1.63 -10.32 -5.83
N ASP A 102 -1.08 -9.41 -6.63
CA ASP A 102 -0.17 -8.36 -6.14
C ASP A 102 -0.94 -7.34 -5.30
N VAL A 103 -2.17 -7.01 -5.71
CA VAL A 103 -3.07 -6.14 -4.96
C VAL A 103 -3.40 -6.78 -3.61
N ASP A 104 -3.78 -8.06 -3.59
CA ASP A 104 -4.11 -8.76 -2.35
C ASP A 104 -2.91 -8.81 -1.38
N MET A 105 -1.69 -9.04 -1.91
CA MET A 105 -0.47 -8.98 -1.10
C MET A 105 -0.18 -7.56 -0.58
N LEU A 106 -0.42 -6.51 -1.36
CA LEU A 106 -0.28 -5.13 -0.90
C LEU A 106 -1.32 -4.78 0.17
N ILE A 107 -2.55 -5.29 0.06
CA ILE A 107 -3.55 -5.14 1.12
C ILE A 107 -3.07 -5.82 2.40
N GLU A 108 -2.52 -7.03 2.30
CA GLU A 108 -1.95 -7.73 3.47
C GLU A 108 -0.77 -6.97 4.08
N PHE A 109 0.06 -6.33 3.25
CA PHE A 109 1.11 -5.41 3.73
C PHE A 109 0.49 -4.25 4.53
N LEU A 110 -0.57 -3.63 4.00
CA LEU A 110 -1.23 -2.47 4.60
C LEU A 110 -1.93 -2.77 5.94
N LYS A 111 -2.16 -4.04 6.28
CA LYS A 111 -2.69 -4.45 7.59
C LYS A 111 -1.71 -4.23 8.75
N ASP A 112 -0.41 -4.38 8.49
CA ASP A 112 0.66 -4.17 9.48
C ASP A 112 1.97 -3.74 8.80
N PRO A 113 2.03 -2.53 8.19
CA PRO A 113 3.20 -2.08 7.42
C PRO A 113 4.49 -2.08 8.24
N GLU A 114 4.40 -1.63 9.49
CA GLU A 114 5.52 -1.58 10.42
C GLU A 114 6.02 -2.99 10.75
N GLY A 115 5.12 -3.96 10.96
CA GLY A 115 5.49 -5.35 11.19
C GLY A 115 6.24 -5.97 10.00
N TRP A 116 5.76 -5.73 8.77
CA TRP A 116 6.44 -6.20 7.56
C TRP A 116 7.84 -5.62 7.42
N VAL A 117 8.01 -4.31 7.57
CA VAL A 117 9.31 -3.65 7.44
C VAL A 117 10.25 -3.96 8.61
N ALA A 118 9.71 -4.25 9.80
CA ALA A 118 10.48 -4.71 10.95
C ALA A 118 10.89 -6.20 10.87
N GLY A 119 10.52 -6.91 9.80
CA GLY A 119 10.85 -8.33 9.62
C GLY A 119 10.04 -9.29 10.50
N LYS A 120 8.91 -8.83 11.08
CA LYS A 120 8.02 -9.67 11.92
C LYS A 120 7.50 -10.91 11.17
N TYR A 121 7.39 -10.81 9.86
CA TYR A 121 6.88 -11.85 8.96
C TYR A 121 7.95 -12.41 8.01
N ALA A 122 9.22 -12.04 8.21
CA ALA A 122 10.31 -12.64 7.45
C ALA A 122 10.31 -14.16 7.69
N GLU A 123 10.51 -14.95 6.64
CA GLU A 123 10.83 -16.36 6.86
C GLU A 123 12.05 -16.44 7.78
N PRO A 124 12.09 -17.40 8.72
CA PRO A 124 13.26 -17.59 9.55
C PRO A 124 14.45 -17.81 8.62
N GLU A 125 15.40 -16.87 8.63
CA GLU A 125 16.65 -17.03 7.92
C GLU A 125 17.23 -18.39 8.34
N LYS A 126 17.25 -19.34 7.41
CA LYS A 126 17.93 -20.61 7.63
C LYS A 126 19.40 -20.27 7.82
N LYS A 127 19.87 -20.35 9.06
CA LYS A 127 21.30 -20.39 9.39
C LYS A 127 21.98 -21.56 8.69
#